data_AF-A0A6L4ZUE0-F1
#
_entry.id   AF-A0A6L4ZUE0-F1
#
_cell.length_a   1.000
_cell.length_b   1.000
_cell.length_c   1.000
_cell.angle_alpha   90.00
_cell.angle_beta   90.00
_cell.angle_gamma   90.00
#
_symmetry.space_group_name_H-M   'P 1'
#
loop_
_entity.id
_entity.type
_entity.pdbx_description
1 polymer ?
#
loop_
_entity_poly.entity_id
_entity_poly.type
_entity_poly.pdbx_seq_one_letter_code
_entity_poly.pdbx_strand_id
1 'polypeptide(L)'
;MQNVSKGTTQDNLSQEKIRIFNFLLPAKQHMQNFIQLTRPIFQQMKNLLLKNKNLRQTRDLLLPKLISGEIDVSEIELANNL
;
A
#
# COMPACT_ATOMS: atom_id res chain seq x y z
N MET A 1 -6.75 -28.24 -8.12
CA MET A 1 -5.67 -27.42 -7.53
C MET A 1 -5.45 -27.89 -6.10
N GLN A 2 -4.31 -28.53 -5.80
CA GLN A 2 -3.96 -28.87 -4.43
C GLN A 2 -3.68 -27.57 -3.65
N ASN A 3 -4.37 -27.38 -2.54
CA ASN A 3 -4.07 -26.30 -1.60
C ASN A 3 -2.68 -26.56 -1.00
N VAL A 4 -1.66 -25.80 -1.40
CA VAL A 4 -0.31 -25.80 -0.81
C VAL A 4 -0.32 -25.02 0.51
N SER A 5 -1.30 -25.33 1.36
CA SER A 5 -1.39 -24.86 2.74
C SER A 5 -2.49 -25.67 3.43
N LYS A 6 -2.14 -26.86 3.91
CA LYS A 6 -2.90 -27.55 4.96
C LYS A 6 -2.09 -27.44 6.24
N GLY A 7 -2.52 -26.57 7.15
CA GLY A 7 -2.07 -26.57 8.55
C GLY A 7 -1.19 -25.39 8.98
N THR A 8 -1.15 -25.19 10.30
CA THR A 8 -0.58 -24.08 11.09
C THR A 8 0.95 -23.94 11.04
N THR A 9 1.61 -24.67 10.15
CA THR A 9 3.07 -24.62 9.96
C THR A 9 3.29 -24.11 8.55
N GLN A 10 3.89 -22.92 8.41
CA GLN A 10 4.23 -22.41 7.08
C GLN A 10 5.24 -23.37 6.45
N ASP A 11 4.78 -24.07 5.42
CA ASP A 11 5.64 -24.88 4.59
C ASP A 11 6.67 -23.95 3.95
N ASN A 12 7.95 -24.10 4.33
CA ASN A 12 9.02 -23.28 3.76
C ASN A 12 9.01 -23.42 2.24
N LEU A 13 8.92 -22.29 1.54
CA LEU A 13 8.99 -22.22 0.08
C LEU A 13 10.45 -22.43 -0.35
N SER A 14 10.84 -23.68 -0.57
CA SER A 14 12.19 -24.00 -1.04
C SER A 14 12.35 -23.66 -2.53
N GLN A 15 13.59 -23.36 -2.96
CA GLN A 15 13.88 -23.11 -4.39
C GLN A 15 13.47 -24.29 -5.28
N GLU A 16 13.58 -25.51 -4.76
CA GLU A 16 13.17 -26.73 -5.45
C GLU A 16 11.66 -26.75 -5.70
N LYS A 17 10.85 -26.40 -4.68
CA LYS A 17 9.38 -26.30 -4.79
C LYS A 17 8.95 -25.24 -5.81
N ILE A 18 9.70 -24.13 -5.94
CA ILE A 18 9.41 -23.08 -6.94
C ILE A 18 9.70 -23.58 -8.36
N ARG A 19 10.81 -24.28 -8.57
CA ARG A 19 11.25 -24.72 -9.92
C ARG A 19 10.32 -25.74 -10.55
N ILE A 20 9.68 -26.59 -9.74
CA ILE A 20 8.74 -27.62 -10.21
C ILE A 20 7.30 -27.11 -10.37
N PHE A 21 7.03 -25.84 -10.03
CA PHE A 21 5.70 -25.28 -10.13
C PHE A 21 5.34 -24.98 -11.59
N ASN A 22 4.46 -25.81 -12.15
CA ASN A 22 3.94 -25.61 -13.50
C ASN A 22 2.80 -24.59 -13.47
N PHE A 23 2.88 -23.58 -14.34
CA PHE A 23 1.83 -22.58 -14.52
C PHE A 23 1.63 -22.27 -16.00
N LEU A 24 0.46 -21.75 -16.33
CA LEU A 24 0.16 -21.27 -17.68
C LEU A 24 0.92 -19.97 -17.93
N LEU A 25 1.80 -19.97 -18.94
CA LEU A 25 2.51 -18.78 -19.37
C LEU A 25 1.70 -18.07 -20.48
N PRO A 26 1.02 -16.94 -20.19
CA PRO A 26 0.26 -16.22 -21.18
C PRO A 26 1.17 -15.53 -22.22
N ALA A 27 0.61 -15.23 -23.39
CA ALA A 27 1.33 -14.46 -24.41
C ALA A 27 1.76 -13.08 -23.87
N LYS A 28 2.91 -12.60 -24.34
CA LYS A 28 3.54 -11.35 -23.88
C LYS A 28 2.60 -10.14 -23.94
N GLN A 29 1.76 -10.08 -24.97
CA GLN A 29 0.76 -9.02 -25.14
C GLN A 29 -0.24 -8.97 -23.98
N HIS A 30 -0.77 -10.12 -23.54
CA HIS A 30 -1.71 -10.17 -22.43
C HIS A 30 -1.06 -9.75 -21.11
N MET A 31 0.20 -10.14 -20.88
CA MET A 31 0.95 -9.70 -19.71
C MET A 31 1.14 -8.18 -19.70
N GLN A 32 1.50 -7.59 -20.84
CA GLN A 32 1.69 -6.15 -20.97
C GLN A 32 0.38 -5.38 -20.73
N ASN A 33 -0.73 -5.84 -21.32
CA ASN A 33 -2.05 -5.23 -21.12
C ASN A 33 -2.46 -5.27 -19.64
N PHE A 34 -2.25 -6.40 -18.98
CA PHE A 34 -2.54 -6.53 -17.54
C PHE A 34 -1.70 -5.56 -16.71
N ILE A 35 -0.39 -5.46 -16.98
CA ILE A 35 0.50 -4.52 -16.29
C ILE A 35 0.06 -3.07 -16.53
N GLN A 36 -0.32 -2.71 -17.76
CA GLN A 36 -0.75 -1.36 -18.09
C GLN A 36 -2.03 -0.97 -17.35
N LEU A 37 -2.99 -1.88 -17.25
CA LEU A 37 -4.24 -1.69 -16.50
C LEU A 37 -4.01 -1.57 -14.99
N THR A 38 -3.17 -2.43 -14.43
CA THR A 38 -3.01 -2.54 -12.97
C THR A 38 -2.01 -1.56 -12.38
N ARG A 39 -1.00 -1.13 -13.16
CA ARG A 39 0.03 -0.18 -12.72
C ARG A 39 -0.54 1.10 -12.09
N PRO A 40 -1.47 1.85 -12.70
CA PRO A 40 -2.00 3.07 -12.09
C PRO A 40 -2.74 2.79 -10.78
N ILE A 41 -3.38 1.63 -10.63
CA ILE A 41 -4.08 1.24 -9.40
C ILE A 41 -3.07 1.06 -8.27
N PHE A 42 -2.01 0.29 -8.50
CA PHE A 42 -0.94 0.09 -7.50
C PHE A 42 -0.21 1.38 -7.16
N GLN A 43 0.00 2.27 -8.15
CA GLN A 43 0.57 3.59 -7.91
C GLN A 43 -0.33 4.44 -7.00
N GLN A 44 -1.64 4.47 -7.25
CA GLN A 44 -2.59 5.18 -6.39
C GLN A 44 -2.62 4.61 -4.97
N MET A 45 -2.63 3.28 -4.82
CA MET A 45 -2.55 2.63 -3.50
C MET A 45 -1.29 3.06 -2.74
N LYS A 46 -0.13 3.08 -3.41
CA LYS A 46 1.13 3.55 -2.81
C LYS A 46 1.04 5.01 -2.40
N ASN A 47 0.51 5.88 -3.26
CA ASN A 47 0.37 7.31 -2.98
C ASN A 47 -0.53 7.56 -1.76
N LEU A 48 -1.67 6.88 -1.70
CA LEU A 48 -2.60 6.97 -0.56
C LEU A 48 -1.97 6.46 0.73
N LEU A 49 -1.20 5.37 0.67
CA LEU A 49 -0.48 4.84 1.83
C LEU A 49 0.53 5.86 2.37
N LEU A 50 1.31 6.49 1.48
CA LEU A 50 2.30 7.51 1.84
C LEU A 50 1.63 8.77 2.37
N LYS A 51 0.55 9.24 1.74
CA LYS A 51 -0.23 10.40 2.20
C LYS A 51 -0.78 10.16 3.59
N ASN A 52 -1.37 9.00 3.85
CA ASN A 52 -1.87 8.62 5.17
C ASN A 52 -0.74 8.55 6.22
N LYS A 53 0.44 8.03 5.85
CA LYS A 53 1.60 8.02 6.76
C LYS A 53 2.00 9.44 7.14
N ASN A 54 2.12 10.34 6.15
CA ASN A 54 2.46 11.73 6.38
C ASN A 54 1.41 12.42 7.27
N LEU A 55 0.13 12.31 6.93
CA LEU A 55 -0.97 12.89 7.72
C LEU A 55 -0.97 12.43 9.18
N ARG A 56 -0.70 11.14 9.44
CA ARG A 56 -0.58 10.63 10.81
C ARG A 56 0.61 11.25 11.54
N GLN A 57 1.77 11.32 10.90
CA GLN A 57 2.97 11.94 11.48
C GLN A 57 2.73 13.42 11.78
N THR A 58 2.12 14.16 10.85
CA THR A 58 1.76 15.57 11.02
C THR A 58 0.77 15.76 12.15
N ARG A 59 -0.27 14.93 12.24
CA ARG A 59 -1.23 14.95 13.36
C ARG A 59 -0.52 14.72 14.68
N ASP A 60 0.31 13.67 14.78
CA ASP A 60 0.97 13.30 16.03
C ASP A 60 1.98 14.37 16.49
N LEU A 61 2.54 15.13 15.55
CA LEU A 61 3.41 16.28 15.83
C LEU A 61 2.62 17.53 16.26
N LEU A 62 1.55 17.87 15.52
CA LEU A 62 0.85 19.14 15.70
C LEU A 62 -0.19 19.09 16.83
N LEU A 63 -0.88 17.96 17.01
CA LEU A 63 -1.97 17.85 17.97
C LEU A 63 -1.53 18.18 19.42
N PRO A 64 -0.39 17.69 19.93
CA PRO A 64 0.08 18.08 21.27
C PRO A 64 0.32 19.58 21.40
N LYS A 65 0.88 20.22 20.36
CA LYS A 65 1.21 21.65 20.33
C LYS A 65 -0.03 22.54 20.25
N LEU A 66 -1.06 22.08 19.55
CA LEU A 66 -2.37 22.74 19.52
C LEU A 66 -3.06 22.64 20.88
N ILE A 67 -3.03 21.46 21.52
CA ILE A 67 -3.64 21.24 22.84
C ILE A 67 -2.91 22.02 23.93
N SER A 68 -1.57 22.12 23.88
CA SER A 68 -0.79 22.89 24.86
C SER A 68 -0.92 24.41 24.68
N GLY A 69 -1.52 24.88 23.58
CA GLY A 69 -1.57 26.30 23.23
C GLY A 69 -0.24 26.87 22.75
N GLU A 70 0.76 26.02 22.47
CA GLU A 70 2.02 26.44 21.85
C GLU A 70 1.81 26.99 20.42
N ILE A 71 0.78 26.50 19.73
CA ILE A 71 0.37 26.98 18.41
C ILE A 71 -1.04 27.56 18.53
N ASP A 72 -1.17 28.87 18.29
CA ASP A 72 -2.45 29.54 18.15
C ASP A 72 -2.91 29.53 16.68
N VAL A 73 -4.16 29.13 16.47
CA VAL A 73 -4.79 29.01 15.14
C VAL A 73 -6.05 29.87 15.01
N SER A 74 -6.31 30.74 15.98
CA SER A 74 -7.55 31.53 16.09
C SER A 74 -7.75 32.51 14.93
N GLU A 75 -6.66 33.00 14.32
CA GLU A 75 -6.68 33.99 13.24
C GLU A 75 -6.39 33.39 11.84
N ILE A 76 -6.32 32.05 11.73
CA ILE A 76 -6.01 31.43 10.44
C ILE A 76 -7.27 31.33 9.57
N GLU A 77 -7.28 32.03 8.43
CA GLU A 77 -8.26 31.79 7.37
C GLU A 77 -7.97 30.44 6.69
N LEU A 78 -8.86 29.47 6.90
CA LEU A 78 -8.78 28.18 6.23
C LEU A 78 -9.20 28.33 4.76
N ALA A 79 -8.26 28.12 3.84
CA ALA A 79 -8.57 27.92 2.42
C ALA A 79 -9.29 26.58 2.23
N ASN A 80 -10.61 26.59 2.41
CA ASN A 80 -11.47 25.42 2.17
C ASN A 80 -11.54 25.12 0.67
N ASN A 81 -10.58 24.36 0.17
CA ASN A 81 -10.66 23.71 -1.13
C ASN A 81 -11.19 22.28 -0.92
N LEU A 82 -12.50 22.18 -0.73
CA LEU A 82 -13.26 20.93 -0.92
C LEU A 82 -13.81 20.88 -2.35
#